data_AF-A0A932T411-F1
#
_entry.id   AF-A0A932T411-F1
#
_cell.length_a   1.000
_cell.length_b   1.000
_cell.length_c   1.000
_cell.angle_alpha   90.00
_cell.angle_beta   90.00
_cell.angle_gamma   90.00
#
_symmetry.space_group_name_H-M   'P 1'
#
loop_
_entity.id
_entity.type
_entity.pdbx_description
1 polymer ?
#
loop_
_entity_poly.entity_id
_entity_poly.type
_entity_poly.pdbx_seq_one_letter_code
_entity_poly.pdbx_strand_id
1 'polypeptide(L)'
;MEPPSTLSPAESSVPRFEYFRGYPGRFRRERRKNIGCSLSWNGPFFVAALVGSICTIYAAVEFHGWKEAVQLTVFLGLTAFFGFGLWITLRVASQTTIVPYFQKALGDIDTFAQGHAVARSCQALDALADQLGLTPLSAFGFNDDLAGETVVWHPPAQGLATVAGLVASLKTTESLSPDRDLLIKELSNIEHALQKATDANVPFCLLLRTADVTSAIEWERRQGTCF
;
A
#
# COMPACT_ATOMS: atom_id res chain seq x y z
N MET A 1 46.03 10.24 -35.74
CA MET A 1 45.50 10.81 -34.49
C MET A 1 44.00 10.84 -34.63
N GLU A 2 43.34 9.74 -34.29
CA GLU A 2 41.88 9.69 -34.17
C GLU A 2 41.48 10.25 -32.80
N PRO A 3 40.41 11.06 -32.72
CA PRO A 3 39.90 11.52 -31.44
C PRO A 3 39.25 10.36 -30.66
N PRO A 4 39.31 10.38 -29.32
CA PRO A 4 38.75 9.32 -28.50
C PRO A 4 37.22 9.33 -28.56
N SER A 5 36.67 8.16 -28.90
CA SER A 5 35.26 7.84 -28.82
C SER A 5 34.69 8.19 -27.45
N THR A 6 33.78 9.17 -27.42
CA THR A 6 32.91 9.45 -26.29
C THR A 6 32.10 8.19 -25.96
N LEU A 7 32.45 7.55 -24.84
CA LEU A 7 31.63 6.53 -24.20
C LEU A 7 30.25 7.12 -23.92
N SER A 8 29.25 6.63 -24.65
CA SER A 8 27.84 6.82 -24.34
C SER A 8 27.61 6.35 -22.90
N PRO A 9 26.96 7.13 -22.02
CA PRO A 9 26.64 6.67 -20.69
C PRO A 9 25.73 5.46 -20.84
N ALA A 10 26.24 4.30 -20.40
CA ALA A 10 25.49 3.06 -20.38
C ALA A 10 24.18 3.31 -19.63
N GLU A 11 23.10 3.30 -20.41
CA GLU A 11 21.73 3.28 -19.97
C GLU A 11 21.59 2.14 -18.96
N SER A 12 21.55 2.47 -17.66
CA SER A 12 21.35 1.52 -16.57
C SER A 12 19.95 0.93 -16.72
N SER A 13 19.86 -0.16 -17.47
CA SER A 13 18.62 -0.84 -17.87
C SER A 13 18.06 -1.73 -16.76
N VAL A 14 18.09 -1.24 -15.51
CA VAL A 14 17.18 -1.80 -14.50
C VAL A 14 15.78 -1.38 -14.94
N PRO A 15 14.88 -2.32 -15.28
CA PRO A 15 13.55 -1.97 -15.75
C PRO A 15 12.89 -1.12 -14.66
N ARG A 16 12.68 0.16 -14.97
CA ARG A 16 11.99 1.07 -14.05
C ARG A 16 10.63 0.48 -13.75
N PHE A 17 10.42 0.13 -12.48
CA PHE A 17 9.11 -0.27 -12.00
C PHE A 17 8.12 0.86 -12.31
N GLU A 18 6.94 0.54 -12.82
CA GLU A 18 5.92 1.56 -13.08
C GLU A 18 5.38 2.07 -11.73
N TYR A 19 5.32 3.39 -11.53
CA TYR A 19 4.74 3.99 -10.31
C TYR A 19 3.48 4.78 -10.64
N PHE A 20 2.53 4.77 -9.72
CA PHE A 20 1.32 5.59 -9.77
C PHE A 20 1.19 6.40 -8.48
N ARG A 21 1.44 7.72 -8.56
CA ARG A 21 1.43 8.65 -7.41
C ARG A 21 2.35 8.23 -6.26
N GLY A 22 3.55 7.75 -6.56
CA GLY A 22 4.53 7.29 -5.56
C GLY A 22 4.40 5.83 -5.13
N TYR A 23 3.30 5.16 -5.47
CA TYR A 23 3.07 3.74 -5.18
C TYR A 23 3.48 2.84 -6.35
N PRO A 24 3.80 1.56 -6.13
CA PRO A 24 4.00 0.59 -7.20
C PRO A 24 2.76 0.49 -8.11
N GLY A 25 2.92 0.37 -9.43
CA GLY A 25 1.84 0.42 -10.43
C GLY A 25 0.72 -0.61 -10.19
N ARG A 26 1.06 -1.75 -9.57
CA ARG A 26 0.12 -2.79 -9.09
C ARG A 26 -0.95 -2.22 -8.15
N PHE A 27 -0.60 -1.22 -7.34
CA PHE A 27 -1.54 -0.47 -6.50
C PHE A 27 -2.77 0.00 -7.26
N ARG A 28 -2.61 0.47 -8.50
CA ARG A 28 -3.74 0.96 -9.31
C ARG A 28 -4.74 -0.15 -9.64
N ARG A 29 -4.25 -1.35 -9.94
CA ARG A 29 -5.10 -2.51 -10.28
C ARG A 29 -5.85 -3.01 -9.06
N GLU A 30 -5.15 -3.19 -7.95
CA GLU A 30 -5.76 -3.67 -6.70
C GLU A 30 -6.71 -2.65 -6.10
N ARG A 31 -6.34 -1.36 -6.09
CA ARG A 31 -7.24 -0.29 -5.66
C ARG A 31 -8.52 -0.25 -6.49
N ARG A 32 -8.47 -0.48 -7.80
CA ARG A 32 -9.69 -0.54 -8.64
C ARG A 32 -10.58 -1.72 -8.26
N LYS A 33 -10.01 -2.90 -8.01
CA LYS A 33 -10.78 -4.08 -7.55
C LYS A 33 -11.44 -3.82 -6.19
N ASN A 34 -10.67 -3.32 -5.22
CA ASN A 34 -11.16 -3.07 -3.86
C ASN A 34 -12.20 -1.95 -3.82
N ILE A 35 -11.96 -0.84 -4.54
CA ILE A 35 -12.97 0.21 -4.69
C ILE A 35 -14.22 -0.33 -5.38
N GLY A 36 -14.09 -1.14 -6.44
CA GLY A 36 -15.24 -1.73 -7.12
C GLY A 36 -16.11 -2.58 -6.20
N CYS A 37 -15.48 -3.46 -5.41
CA CYS A 37 -16.18 -4.30 -4.44
C CYS A 37 -16.84 -3.45 -3.33
N SER A 38 -16.11 -2.46 -2.79
CA SER A 38 -16.65 -1.52 -1.80
C SER A 38 -17.84 -0.72 -2.33
N LEU A 39 -17.75 -0.20 -3.55
CA LEU A 39 -18.80 0.57 -4.19
C LEU A 39 -20.04 -0.29 -4.47
N SER A 40 -19.85 -1.57 -4.84
CA SER A 40 -20.98 -2.49 -5.05
C SER A 40 -21.78 -2.76 -3.79
N TRP A 41 -21.15 -2.74 -2.61
CA TRP A 41 -21.83 -2.99 -1.33
C TRP A 41 -22.50 -1.75 -0.75
N ASN A 42 -21.79 -0.62 -0.66
CA ASN A 42 -22.28 0.60 0.01
C ASN A 42 -22.88 1.64 -0.95
N GLY A 43 -22.50 1.61 -2.23
CA GLY A 43 -22.92 2.59 -3.24
C GLY A 43 -24.44 2.65 -3.45
N PRO A 44 -25.15 1.52 -3.62
CA PRO A 44 -26.60 1.54 -3.84
C PRO A 44 -27.38 2.20 -2.71
N PHE A 45 -26.99 1.94 -1.45
CA PHE A 45 -27.64 2.54 -0.28
C PHE A 45 -27.42 4.04 -0.19
N PHE A 46 -26.20 4.51 -0.48
CA PHE A 46 -25.92 5.94 -0.55
C PHE A 46 -26.75 6.63 -1.64
N VAL A 47 -26.81 6.05 -2.83
CA VAL A 47 -27.59 6.60 -3.96
C VAL A 47 -29.08 6.63 -3.62
N ALA A 48 -29.64 5.55 -3.07
CA ALA A 48 -31.04 5.50 -2.67
C ALA A 48 -31.37 6.55 -1.60
N ALA A 49 -30.51 6.70 -0.58
CA ALA A 49 -30.68 7.72 0.45
C ALA A 49 -30.59 9.14 -0.11
N LEU A 50 -29.64 9.39 -1.03
CA LEU A 50 -29.48 10.70 -1.67
C LEU A 50 -30.69 11.06 -2.56
N VAL A 51 -31.18 10.10 -3.36
CA VAL A 51 -32.39 10.29 -4.17
C VAL A 51 -33.60 10.55 -3.29
N GLY A 52 -33.76 9.78 -2.20
CA GLY A 52 -34.82 10.01 -1.20
C GLY A 52 -34.76 11.41 -0.60
N SER A 53 -33.56 11.87 -0.20
CA SER A 53 -33.33 13.25 0.28
C SER A 53 -33.79 14.28 -0.75
N ILE A 54 -33.35 14.15 -2.01
CA ILE A 54 -33.72 15.08 -3.10
C ILE A 54 -35.24 15.10 -3.31
N CYS A 55 -35.89 13.94 -3.38
CA CYS A 55 -37.33 13.85 -3.55
C CYS A 55 -38.09 14.52 -2.39
N THR A 56 -37.64 14.33 -1.14
CA THR A 56 -38.27 15.00 0.02
C THR A 56 -38.05 16.51 0.05
N ILE A 57 -36.92 17.01 -0.47
CA ILE A 57 -36.71 18.45 -0.64
C ILE A 57 -37.76 19.02 -1.62
N TYR A 58 -37.96 18.37 -2.76
CA TYR A 58 -38.97 18.80 -3.73
C TYR A 58 -40.39 18.79 -3.14
N ALA A 59 -40.75 17.72 -2.42
CA ALA A 59 -42.07 17.61 -1.77
C ALA A 59 -42.27 18.66 -0.66
N ALA A 60 -41.24 18.94 0.15
CA ALA A 60 -41.32 19.92 1.24
C ALA A 60 -41.44 21.37 0.73
N VAL A 61 -40.89 21.68 -0.45
CA VAL A 61 -41.04 22.99 -1.09
C VAL A 61 -42.47 23.22 -1.56
N GLU A 62 -43.16 22.19 -2.05
CA GLU A 62 -44.57 22.28 -2.47
C GLU A 62 -45.56 22.17 -1.29
N PHE A 63 -45.26 21.35 -0.28
CA PHE A 63 -46.17 21.05 0.82
C PHE A 63 -45.54 21.42 2.16
N HIS A 64 -46.00 22.53 2.76
CA HIS A 64 -45.58 23.03 4.09
C HIS A 64 -46.13 22.16 5.25
N GLY A 65 -45.88 20.85 5.23
CA GLY A 65 -46.33 19.90 6.23
C GLY A 65 -45.23 19.45 7.20
N TRP A 66 -45.55 19.31 8.49
CA TRP A 66 -44.64 18.77 9.52
C TRP A 66 -44.11 17.36 9.19
N LYS A 67 -44.92 16.54 8.50
CA LYS A 67 -44.52 15.19 8.07
C LYS A 67 -43.35 15.23 7.08
N GLU A 68 -43.34 16.18 6.16
CA GLU A 68 -42.28 16.35 5.16
C GLU A 68 -40.97 16.79 5.83
N ALA A 69 -41.03 17.66 6.83
CA ALA A 69 -39.86 18.07 7.62
C ALA A 69 -39.23 16.89 8.37
N VAL A 70 -40.05 16.00 8.95
CA VAL A 70 -39.56 14.79 9.62
C VAL A 70 -38.92 13.83 8.61
N GLN A 71 -39.57 13.58 7.46
CA GLN A 71 -39.03 12.71 6.41
C GLN A 71 -37.71 13.23 5.85
N LEU A 72 -37.62 14.52 5.54
CA LEU A 72 -36.40 15.16 5.08
C LEU A 72 -35.24 14.96 6.08
N THR A 73 -35.51 15.15 7.37
CA THR A 73 -34.50 14.96 8.42
C THR A 73 -33.99 13.51 8.45
N VAL A 74 -34.89 12.53 8.31
CA VAL A 74 -34.52 11.11 8.26
C VAL A 74 -33.66 10.80 7.03
N PHE A 75 -34.06 11.24 5.84
CA PHE A 75 -33.30 10.97 4.62
C PHE A 75 -31.93 11.66 4.62
N LEU A 76 -31.84 12.90 5.09
CA LEU A 76 -30.54 13.58 5.23
C LEU A 76 -29.62 12.84 6.21
N GLY A 77 -30.17 12.35 7.33
CA GLY A 77 -29.45 11.51 8.28
C GLY A 77 -28.91 10.23 7.64
N LEU A 78 -29.73 9.54 6.84
CA LEU A 78 -29.31 8.35 6.10
C LEU A 78 -28.26 8.66 5.04
N THR A 79 -28.41 9.75 4.28
CA THR A 79 -27.43 10.18 3.28
C THR A 79 -26.08 10.47 3.94
N ALA A 80 -26.07 11.18 5.07
CA ALA A 80 -24.85 11.45 5.83
C ALA A 80 -24.22 10.16 6.36
N PHE A 81 -25.01 9.25 6.92
CA PHE A 81 -24.52 7.98 7.46
C PHE A 81 -23.90 7.09 6.37
N PHE A 82 -24.61 6.85 5.26
CA PHE A 82 -24.09 6.05 4.15
C PHE A 82 -22.95 6.74 3.41
N GLY A 83 -22.98 8.07 3.30
CA GLY A 83 -21.90 8.86 2.71
C GLY A 83 -20.62 8.76 3.53
N PHE A 84 -20.72 8.86 4.85
CA PHE A 84 -19.60 8.67 5.77
C PHE A 84 -19.08 7.23 5.75
N GLY A 85 -19.97 6.22 5.76
CA GLY A 85 -19.59 4.82 5.62
C GLY A 85 -18.87 4.53 4.30
N LEU A 86 -19.37 5.07 3.19
CA LEU A 86 -18.71 4.98 1.89
C LEU A 86 -17.34 5.67 1.91
N TRP A 87 -17.25 6.86 2.50
CA TRP A 87 -15.98 7.58 2.64
C TRP A 87 -14.93 6.80 3.43
N ILE A 88 -15.30 6.22 4.59
CA ILE A 88 -14.42 5.34 5.37
C ILE A 88 -13.99 4.13 4.53
N THR A 89 -14.94 3.47 3.87
CA THR A 89 -14.62 2.24 3.12
C THR A 89 -13.68 2.54 1.96
N LEU A 90 -13.88 3.66 1.25
CA LEU A 90 -12.96 4.11 0.19
C LEU A 90 -11.58 4.50 0.73
N ARG A 91 -11.51 5.08 1.94
CA ARG A 91 -10.24 5.39 2.61
C ARG A 91 -9.48 4.10 2.92
N VAL A 92 -10.12 3.13 3.57
CA VAL A 92 -9.50 1.85 3.92
C VAL A 92 -9.11 1.07 2.66
N ALA A 93 -9.98 0.99 1.65
CA ALA A 93 -9.70 0.33 0.37
C ALA A 93 -8.55 0.99 -0.43
N SER A 94 -8.10 2.18 -0.02
CA SER A 94 -6.97 2.89 -0.61
C SER A 94 -5.67 2.75 0.18
N GLN A 95 -5.68 2.10 1.33
CA GLN A 95 -4.48 1.83 2.11
C GLN A 95 -3.75 0.63 1.52
N THR A 96 -2.43 0.78 1.41
CA THR A 96 -1.54 -0.35 1.08
C THR A 96 -0.34 -0.36 1.99
N THR A 97 0.17 -1.56 2.20
CA THR A 97 1.37 -1.85 2.95
C THR A 97 2.35 -2.60 2.07
N ILE A 98 3.64 -2.30 2.23
CA ILE A 98 4.71 -3.13 1.71
C ILE A 98 5.26 -3.91 2.90
N VAL A 99 5.18 -5.24 2.85
CA VAL A 99 5.64 -6.11 3.93
C VAL A 99 6.66 -7.13 3.41
N PRO A 100 7.63 -7.55 4.22
CA PRO A 100 8.49 -8.66 3.87
C PRO A 100 7.69 -9.97 3.95
N TYR A 101 7.91 -10.83 2.96
CA TYR A 101 7.33 -12.14 2.83
C TYR A 101 8.44 -13.17 2.78
N PHE A 102 8.41 -14.10 3.71
CA PHE A 102 9.47 -15.07 3.94
C PHE A 102 9.01 -16.44 3.49
N GLN A 103 9.94 -17.23 2.94
CA GLN A 103 9.64 -18.58 2.49
C GLN A 103 9.29 -19.53 3.66
N LYS A 104 9.70 -19.17 4.88
CA LYS A 104 9.43 -19.93 6.11
C LYS A 104 9.12 -18.98 7.26
N ALA A 105 8.38 -19.48 8.25
CA ALA A 105 8.10 -18.75 9.47
C ALA A 105 9.39 -18.47 10.25
N LEU A 106 9.56 -17.22 10.64
CA LEU A 106 10.73 -16.78 11.41
C LEU A 106 10.40 -16.65 12.91
N GLY A 107 9.14 -16.41 13.24
CA GLY A 107 8.69 -16.32 14.63
C GLY A 107 9.11 -15.01 15.30
N ASP A 108 8.24 -14.50 16.18
CA ASP A 108 8.47 -13.26 16.92
C ASP A 108 8.83 -12.05 16.02
N ILE A 109 8.19 -11.97 14.84
CA ILE A 109 8.27 -10.82 13.93
C ILE A 109 6.85 -10.30 13.71
N ASP A 110 6.64 -9.01 13.98
CA ASP A 110 5.37 -8.33 13.70
C ASP A 110 5.58 -7.24 12.64
N THR A 111 5.78 -7.69 11.40
CA THR A 111 5.83 -6.81 10.22
C THR A 111 4.51 -6.78 9.46
N PHE A 112 3.53 -7.58 9.88
CA PHE A 112 2.33 -7.85 9.10
C PHE A 112 1.40 -6.64 8.98
N ALA A 113 1.27 -5.82 10.03
CA ALA A 113 0.37 -4.66 10.06
C ALA A 113 1.09 -3.32 9.82
N GLN A 114 2.29 -3.37 9.23
CA GLN A 114 3.16 -2.20 9.07
C GLN A 114 3.57 -1.99 7.61
N GLY A 115 4.21 -0.87 7.30
CA GLY A 115 4.75 -0.59 5.96
C GLY A 115 3.87 0.33 5.12
N HIS A 116 2.97 1.10 5.73
CA HIS A 116 2.14 2.07 5.01
C HIS A 116 2.93 3.30 4.58
N ALA A 117 3.86 3.78 5.42
CA ALA A 117 4.74 4.87 5.07
C ALA A 117 5.74 4.41 4.00
N VAL A 118 6.25 3.18 4.12
CA VAL A 118 7.11 2.55 3.10
C VAL A 118 6.38 2.46 1.76
N ALA A 119 5.12 2.00 1.73
CA ALA A 119 4.32 1.94 0.51
C ALA A 119 4.10 3.32 -0.13
N ARG A 120 3.80 4.33 0.69
CA ARG A 120 3.59 5.72 0.25
C ARG A 120 4.84 6.36 -0.35
N SER A 121 5.98 6.08 0.24
CA SER A 121 7.27 6.66 -0.12
C SER A 121 8.11 5.75 -1.03
N CYS A 122 7.54 4.66 -1.56
CA CYS A 122 8.28 3.64 -2.31
C CYS A 122 9.10 4.23 -3.46
N GLN A 123 8.50 5.10 -4.29
CA GLN A 123 9.23 5.75 -5.39
C GLN A 123 10.40 6.62 -4.89
N ALA A 124 10.21 7.33 -3.77
CA ALA A 124 11.26 8.18 -3.20
C ALA A 124 12.37 7.33 -2.55
N LEU A 125 12.01 6.20 -1.93
CA LEU A 125 12.95 5.24 -1.38
C LEU A 125 13.76 4.54 -2.47
N ASP A 126 13.14 4.20 -3.60
CA ASP A 126 13.86 3.59 -4.73
C ASP A 126 14.82 4.60 -5.37
N ALA A 127 14.39 5.85 -5.55
CA ALA A 127 15.29 6.91 -6.00
C ALA A 127 16.44 7.17 -5.02
N LEU A 128 16.20 7.06 -3.71
CA LEU A 128 17.23 7.18 -2.69
C LEU A 128 18.18 5.96 -2.72
N ALA A 129 17.66 4.75 -2.90
CA ALA A 129 18.47 3.55 -3.05
C ALA A 129 19.40 3.66 -4.28
N ASP A 130 18.88 4.12 -5.41
CA ASP A 130 19.66 4.36 -6.63
C ASP A 130 20.79 5.37 -6.38
N GLN A 131 20.50 6.48 -5.67
CA GLN A 131 21.52 7.48 -5.31
C GLN A 131 22.63 6.90 -4.42
N LEU A 132 22.30 5.93 -3.57
CA LEU A 132 23.24 5.24 -2.69
C LEU A 132 23.94 4.06 -3.37
N GLY A 133 23.63 3.76 -4.64
CA GLY A 133 24.15 2.58 -5.34
C GLY A 133 23.64 1.25 -4.77
N LEU A 134 22.50 1.27 -4.07
CA LEU A 134 21.85 0.11 -3.47
C LEU A 134 20.80 -0.48 -4.42
N THR A 135 20.41 -1.73 -4.17
CA THR A 135 19.29 -2.34 -4.92
C THR A 135 17.99 -1.66 -4.50
N PRO A 136 17.15 -1.15 -5.42
CA PRO A 136 15.87 -0.53 -5.08
C PRO A 136 14.91 -1.56 -4.46
N LEU A 137 14.01 -1.10 -3.58
CA LEU A 137 13.02 -1.95 -2.93
C LEU A 137 12.11 -2.65 -3.95
N SER A 138 11.74 -1.96 -5.03
CA SER A 138 10.94 -2.54 -6.10
C SER A 138 11.59 -3.72 -6.82
N ALA A 139 12.92 -3.87 -6.76
CA ALA A 139 13.60 -5.02 -7.35
C ALA A 139 13.39 -6.33 -6.57
N PHE A 140 12.97 -6.26 -5.29
CA PHE A 140 12.60 -7.44 -4.50
C PHE A 140 11.16 -7.94 -4.77
N GLY A 141 10.50 -7.35 -5.77
CA GLY A 141 9.20 -7.76 -6.27
C GLY A 141 8.02 -7.25 -5.44
N PHE A 142 6.83 -7.34 -6.02
CA PHE A 142 5.55 -7.10 -5.34
C PHE A 142 4.49 -8.13 -5.76
N ASN A 143 4.93 -9.27 -6.28
CA ASN A 143 4.05 -10.31 -6.83
C ASN A 143 3.36 -11.07 -5.69
N ASP A 144 2.11 -11.46 -5.89
CA ASP A 144 1.34 -12.22 -4.90
C ASP A 144 1.01 -13.62 -5.42
N ASP A 145 1.55 -14.63 -4.76
CA ASP A 145 1.31 -16.04 -5.06
C ASP A 145 -0.16 -16.44 -4.88
N LEU A 146 -0.88 -15.81 -3.95
CA LEU A 146 -2.32 -16.02 -3.77
C LEU A 146 -3.13 -15.55 -4.99
N ALA A 147 -2.62 -14.56 -5.72
CA ALA A 147 -3.20 -14.10 -6.98
C ALA A 147 -2.78 -14.96 -8.19
N GLY A 148 -2.02 -16.03 -7.96
CA GLY A 148 -1.45 -16.89 -9.01
C GLY A 148 -0.22 -16.29 -9.71
N GLU A 149 0.37 -15.23 -9.14
CA GLU A 149 1.58 -14.61 -9.69
C GLU A 149 2.83 -15.36 -9.22
N THR A 150 3.86 -15.45 -10.07
CA THR A 150 5.13 -16.10 -9.69
C THR A 150 5.93 -15.17 -8.77
N VAL A 151 6.16 -15.61 -7.53
CA VAL A 151 7.06 -14.93 -6.59
C VAL A 151 8.51 -15.29 -6.87
N VAL A 152 9.40 -14.30 -6.77
CA VAL A 152 10.85 -14.49 -6.89
C VAL A 152 11.46 -14.31 -5.52
N TRP A 153 12.15 -15.35 -5.05
CA TRP A 153 12.78 -15.34 -3.73
C TRP A 153 14.19 -14.76 -3.84
N HIS A 154 14.51 -13.82 -2.95
CA HIS A 154 15.77 -13.10 -2.89
C HIS A 154 16.56 -13.44 -1.62
N PRO A 155 17.90 -13.35 -1.65
CA PRO A 155 18.72 -13.52 -0.47
C PRO A 155 18.45 -12.41 0.57
N PRO A 156 18.19 -12.74 1.86
CA PRO A 156 17.84 -11.76 2.89
C PRO A 156 18.94 -10.73 3.15
N ALA A 157 20.21 -11.11 3.00
CA ALA A 157 21.36 -10.20 3.16
C ALA A 157 21.32 -9.02 2.18
N GLN A 158 20.82 -9.22 0.96
CA GLN A 158 20.71 -8.15 -0.04
C GLN A 158 19.64 -7.14 0.36
N GLY A 159 18.48 -7.62 0.82
CA GLY A 159 17.41 -6.77 1.35
C GLY A 159 17.86 -5.99 2.58
N LEU A 160 18.52 -6.67 3.51
CA LEU A 160 19.03 -6.07 4.74
C LEU A 160 20.00 -4.91 4.43
N ALA A 161 20.94 -5.11 3.51
CA ALA A 161 21.88 -4.07 3.10
C ALA A 161 21.17 -2.83 2.53
N THR A 162 20.15 -3.04 1.67
CA THR A 162 19.33 -1.95 1.14
C THR A 162 18.60 -1.20 2.26
N VAL A 163 17.87 -1.91 3.13
CA VAL A 163 17.04 -1.28 4.16
C VAL A 163 17.89 -0.55 5.19
N ALA A 164 18.99 -1.16 5.65
CA ALA A 164 19.92 -0.53 6.58
C ALA A 164 20.55 0.75 5.98
N GLY A 165 20.91 0.73 4.69
CA GLY A 165 21.42 1.91 3.99
C GLY A 165 20.40 3.04 3.89
N LEU A 166 19.14 2.71 3.58
CA LEU A 166 18.04 3.68 3.56
C LEU A 166 17.79 4.29 4.94
N VAL A 167 17.75 3.47 6.00
CA VAL A 167 17.58 3.93 7.38
C VAL A 167 18.72 4.87 7.79
N ALA A 168 19.96 4.51 7.50
CA ALA A 168 21.13 5.33 7.81
C ALA A 168 21.07 6.69 7.09
N SER A 169 20.76 6.70 5.79
CA SER A 169 20.62 7.93 5.01
C SER A 169 19.50 8.83 5.53
N LEU A 170 18.33 8.26 5.85
CA LEU A 170 17.19 9.01 6.40
C LEU A 170 17.45 9.60 7.78
N LYS A 171 18.26 8.93 8.62
CA LYS A 171 18.68 9.46 9.93
C LYS A 171 19.63 10.65 9.79
N THR A 172 20.47 10.67 8.75
CA THR A 172 21.45 11.75 8.52
C THR A 172 20.88 12.94 7.75
N THR A 173 19.80 12.74 6.99
CA THR A 173 19.19 13.79 6.19
C THR A 173 18.11 14.53 6.99
N GLU A 174 18.31 15.83 7.24
CA GLU A 174 17.29 16.72 7.78
C GLU A 174 16.22 17.05 6.72
N SER A 175 15.43 16.05 6.35
CA SER A 175 14.22 16.26 5.55
C SER A 175 13.04 16.57 6.47
N LEU A 176 12.33 17.66 6.19
CA LEU A 176 11.12 18.11 6.91
C LEU A 176 9.86 17.30 6.56
N SER A 177 10.00 16.04 6.13
CA SER A 177 8.84 15.21 5.80
C SER A 177 8.08 14.85 7.09
N PRO A 178 6.76 15.12 7.17
CA PRO A 178 5.97 14.86 8.38
C PRO A 178 5.92 13.37 8.76
N ASP A 179 6.19 12.48 7.80
CA ASP A 179 6.16 11.02 8.01
C ASP A 179 7.56 10.40 8.22
N ARG A 180 8.63 11.20 8.34
CA ARG A 180 10.01 10.69 8.41
C ARG A 180 10.21 9.70 9.56
N ASP A 181 9.78 10.06 10.76
CA ASP A 181 10.03 9.23 11.95
C ASP A 181 9.24 7.91 11.89
N LEU A 182 8.02 7.96 11.34
CA LEU A 182 7.20 6.78 11.06
C LEU A 182 7.87 5.89 10.01
N LEU A 183 8.40 6.49 8.93
CA LEU A 183 9.10 5.78 7.87
C LEU A 183 10.36 5.07 8.39
N ILE A 184 11.17 5.77 9.20
CA ILE A 184 12.36 5.20 9.84
C ILE A 184 11.96 4.03 10.74
N LYS A 185 10.89 4.17 11.53
CA LYS A 185 10.38 3.12 12.41
C LYS A 185 9.95 1.88 11.62
N GLU A 186 9.14 2.05 10.58
CA GLU A 186 8.69 0.94 9.73
C GLU A 186 9.86 0.24 9.03
N LEU A 187 10.80 1.01 8.47
CA LEU A 187 12.00 0.45 7.86
C LEU A 187 12.89 -0.29 8.88
N SER A 188 13.03 0.23 10.10
CA SER A 188 13.81 -0.44 11.16
C SER A 188 13.18 -1.77 11.58
N ASN A 189 11.84 -1.87 11.54
CA ASN A 189 11.15 -3.12 11.82
C ASN A 189 11.35 -4.14 10.68
N ILE A 190 11.35 -3.68 9.42
CA ILE A 190 11.72 -4.51 8.26
C ILE A 190 13.19 -4.94 8.36
N GLU A 191 14.10 -4.04 8.75
CA GLU A 191 15.52 -4.32 8.96
C GLU A 191 15.70 -5.44 9.99
N HIS A 192 15.04 -5.33 11.15
CA HIS A 192 15.07 -6.37 12.18
C HIS A 192 14.53 -7.72 11.68
N ALA A 193 13.45 -7.70 10.90
CA ALA A 193 12.90 -8.92 10.31
C ALA A 193 13.87 -9.56 9.30
N LEU A 194 14.52 -8.76 8.46
CA LEU A 194 15.51 -9.22 7.49
C LEU A 194 16.80 -9.70 8.15
N GLN A 195 17.18 -9.13 9.30
CA GLN A 195 18.30 -9.62 10.10
C GLN A 195 18.01 -11.05 10.58
N LYS A 196 16.85 -11.29 11.19
CA LYS A 196 16.43 -12.64 11.58
C LYS A 196 16.37 -13.60 10.40
N ALA A 197 15.85 -13.14 9.25
CA ALA A 197 15.83 -13.94 8.03
C ALA A 197 17.24 -14.29 7.54
N THR A 198 18.20 -13.37 7.68
CA THR A 198 19.60 -13.58 7.35
C THR A 198 20.24 -14.62 8.27
N ASP A 199 20.01 -14.49 9.57
CA ASP A 199 20.53 -15.44 10.57
C ASP A 199 19.99 -16.86 10.35
N ALA A 200 18.71 -16.97 9.94
CA ALA A 200 18.06 -18.24 9.61
C ALA A 200 18.29 -18.70 8.15
N ASN A 201 18.99 -17.91 7.34
CA ASN A 201 19.18 -18.11 5.89
C ASN A 201 17.85 -18.41 5.14
N VAL A 202 16.79 -17.67 5.47
CA VAL A 202 15.47 -17.79 4.86
C VAL A 202 15.32 -16.75 3.75
N PRO A 203 15.07 -17.17 2.49
CA PRO A 203 14.79 -16.26 1.40
C PRO A 203 13.52 -15.44 1.62
N PHE A 204 13.50 -14.23 1.05
CA PHE A 204 12.37 -13.31 1.17
C PHE A 204 12.02 -12.64 -0.16
N CYS A 205 10.84 -12.05 -0.25
CA CYS A 205 10.49 -11.05 -1.25
C CYS A 205 9.61 -9.97 -0.59
N LEU A 206 9.28 -8.91 -1.31
CA LEU A 206 8.31 -7.92 -0.81
C LEU A 206 6.91 -8.21 -1.36
N LEU A 207 5.90 -8.02 -0.51
CA LEU A 207 4.50 -8.11 -0.87
C LEU A 207 3.83 -6.75 -0.75
N LEU A 208 3.09 -6.37 -1.79
CA LEU A 208 2.15 -5.25 -1.73
C LEU A 208 0.80 -5.77 -1.29
N ARG A 209 0.35 -5.36 -0.11
CA ARG A 209 -0.94 -5.73 0.46
C ARG A 209 -1.86 -4.52 0.54
N THR A 210 -3.16 -4.76 0.46
CA THR A 210 -4.21 -3.73 0.44
C THR A 210 -5.22 -3.85 1.58
N ALA A 211 -5.03 -4.82 2.47
CA ALA A 211 -5.86 -5.07 3.61
C ALA A 211 -5.00 -5.50 4.81
N ASP A 212 -5.29 -4.91 5.96
CA ASP A 212 -4.61 -5.20 7.23
C ASP A 212 -5.19 -6.44 7.92
N VAL A 213 -6.22 -7.06 7.33
CA VAL A 213 -6.86 -8.27 7.85
C VAL A 213 -6.68 -9.39 6.82
N THR A 214 -6.29 -10.56 7.29
CA THR A 214 -6.18 -11.79 6.49
C THR A 214 -6.82 -12.93 7.24
N SER A 215 -7.34 -13.91 6.50
CA SER A 215 -7.84 -15.15 7.10
C SER A 215 -6.73 -16.21 7.23
N ALA A 216 -6.86 -17.13 8.19
CA ALA A 216 -5.93 -18.26 8.31
C ALA A 216 -5.88 -19.11 7.02
N ILE A 217 -7.04 -19.27 6.36
CA ILE A 217 -7.18 -20.01 5.09
C ILE A 217 -6.35 -19.34 3.96
N GLU A 218 -6.22 -18.02 3.96
CA GLU A 218 -5.36 -17.33 2.99
C GLU A 218 -3.90 -17.69 3.20
N TRP A 219 -3.43 -17.75 4.45
CA TRP A 219 -2.04 -18.12 4.78
C TRP A 219 -1.75 -19.60 4.55
N GLU A 220 -2.73 -20.49 4.69
CA GLU A 220 -2.58 -21.91 4.33
C GLU A 220 -2.37 -22.13 2.82
N ARG A 221 -2.90 -21.22 1.98
CA ARG A 221 -2.77 -21.30 0.52
C ARG A 221 -1.49 -20.65 -0.01
N ARG A 222 -0.80 -19.89 0.82
CA ARG A 222 0.43 -19.17 0.50
C ARG A 222 1.64 -20.09 0.59
N GLN A 223 2.68 -19.80 -0.19
CA GLN A 223 3.95 -20.52 -0.17
C GLN A 223 4.88 -20.10 0.99
N GLY A 224 4.54 -19.03 1.70
CA GLY A 224 5.35 -18.40 2.73
C GLY A 224 4.51 -17.63 3.75
N THR A 225 5.15 -16.76 4.53
CA THR A 225 4.56 -16.08 5.67
C THR A 225 5.16 -14.69 5.91
N CYS A 226 4.42 -13.81 6.57
CA CYS A 226 4.88 -12.49 7.03
C CYS A 226 5.20 -12.45 8.54
N PHE A 227 5.28 -13.64 9.18
CA PHE A 227 5.48 -13.86 10.62
C PHE A 227 6.76 -14.66 10.91
#